data_AF-A0A2N3DJ66-F1
#
_entry.id   AF-A0A2N3DJ66-F1
#
_cell.length_a   1.000
_cell.length_b   1.000
_cell.length_c   1.000
_cell.angle_alpha   90.00
_cell.angle_beta   90.00
_cell.angle_gamma   90.00
#
_symmetry.space_group_name_H-M   'P 1'
#
loop_
_entity.id
_entity.type
_entity.pdbx_description
1 polymer ?
#
loop_
_entity_poly.entity_id
_entity_poly.type
_entity_poly.pdbx_seq_one_letter_code
_entity_poly.pdbx_strand_id
1 'polypeptide(L)'
;MLRDRATARPLVDRFQRRITYLRLSVTDRCDLRCSYCMPERMTFLPKADVLTLEELYDLAIGFIARGVTKIRITGGEPLVRRDIIDLFSALGRRLGHGLDELTLTTNGTQLAQHADALAKAGVRRVNVSLDTLDRAKFAAL
;
A
#
# COMPACT_ATOMS: atom_id res chain seq x y z
N MET A 1 9.89 34.31 -15.00
CA MET A 1 9.87 33.93 -13.57
C MET A 1 9.99 32.42 -13.45
N LEU A 2 11.23 31.91 -13.37
CA LEU A 2 11.49 30.51 -13.05
C LEU A 2 11.15 30.31 -11.57
N ARG A 3 10.10 29.54 -11.27
CA ARG A 3 9.83 29.09 -9.90
C ARG A 3 10.93 28.10 -9.52
N ASP A 4 11.77 28.55 -8.59
CA ASP A 4 12.76 27.77 -7.88
C ASP A 4 12.10 26.51 -7.32
N ARG A 5 12.38 25.34 -7.92
CA ARG A 5 12.02 24.04 -7.33
C ARG A 5 12.95 23.84 -6.14
N ALA A 6 12.62 24.45 -5.01
CA ALA A 6 13.19 24.07 -3.73
C ALA A 6 12.87 22.57 -3.53
N THR A 7 13.82 21.71 -3.89
CA THR A 7 13.73 20.26 -3.68
C THR A 7 13.48 20.04 -2.20
N ALA A 8 12.30 19.53 -1.86
CA ALA A 8 11.90 19.38 -0.47
C ALA A 8 12.98 18.57 0.27
N ARG A 9 13.39 19.06 1.45
CA ARG A 9 14.49 18.45 2.20
C ARG A 9 14.19 16.97 2.48
N PRO A 10 15.17 16.06 2.27
CA PRO A 10 15.00 14.65 2.57
C PRO A 10 14.52 14.42 4.01
N LEU A 11 13.74 13.36 4.19
CA LEU A 11 13.33 12.91 5.52
C LEU A 11 14.48 12.14 6.17
N VAL A 12 15.05 12.71 7.23
CA VAL A 12 16.13 12.12 8.02
C VAL A 12 15.71 12.15 9.48
N ASP A 13 15.80 11.00 10.16
CA ASP A 13 15.47 10.92 11.58
C ASP A 13 16.66 11.29 12.49
N ARG A 14 16.43 11.24 13.81
CA ARG A 14 17.45 11.59 14.81
C ARG A 14 18.66 10.64 14.83
N PHE A 15 18.52 9.44 14.26
CA PHE A 15 19.59 8.45 14.11
C PHE A 15 20.29 8.56 12.75
N GLN A 16 20.05 9.64 12.00
CA GLN A 16 20.61 9.88 10.67
C GLN A 16 20.20 8.84 9.62
N ARG A 17 19.06 8.16 9.81
CA ARG A 17 18.51 7.25 8.80
C ARG A 17 17.67 8.05 7.81
N ARG A 18 17.94 7.87 6.52
CA ARG A 18 17.14 8.46 5.44
C ARG A 18 15.90 7.60 5.20
N ILE A 19 14.72 8.23 5.24
CA ILE A 19 13.45 7.55 4.99
C ILE A 19 13.22 7.49 3.49
N THR A 20 13.40 6.29 2.91
CA THR A 20 13.23 6.03 1.48
C THR A 20 12.05 5.10 1.17
N TYR A 21 11.41 4.54 2.20
CA TYR A 21 10.39 3.52 2.07
C TYR A 21 9.14 3.90 2.87
N LEU A 22 7.99 3.91 2.19
CA LEU A 22 6.68 4.17 2.78
C LEU A 22 5.82 2.91 2.70
N ARG A 23 5.29 2.49 3.86
CA ARG A 23 4.24 1.47 3.95
C ARG A 23 2.90 2.20 4.09
N LEU A 24 2.05 2.08 3.09
CA LEU A 24 0.78 2.80 3.02
C LEU A 24 -0.37 1.84 3.33
N SER A 25 -0.95 1.99 4.52
CA SER A 25 -2.16 1.25 4.92
C SER A 25 -3.38 1.89 4.31
N VAL A 26 -4.04 1.19 3.40
CA VAL A 26 -5.17 1.75 2.65
C VAL A 26 -6.52 1.34 3.24
N THR A 27 -6.59 0.33 4.10
CA THR A 27 -7.85 -0.03 4.75
C THR A 27 -7.53 -0.81 6.01
N ASP A 28 -8.46 -0.81 6.95
CA ASP A 28 -8.48 -1.66 8.12
C ASP A 28 -9.34 -2.93 7.92
N ARG A 29 -10.05 -3.03 6.79
CA ARG A 29 -10.91 -4.17 6.44
C ARG A 29 -10.12 -5.27 5.74
N CYS A 30 -10.52 -6.52 5.97
CA CYS A 30 -10.00 -7.71 5.29
C CYS A 30 -11.15 -8.71 5.06
N ASP A 31 -11.02 -9.55 4.06
CA ASP A 31 -11.91 -10.67 3.76
C ASP A 31 -11.54 -11.96 4.52
N LEU A 32 -10.41 -11.97 5.23
CA LEU A 32 -10.00 -13.03 6.15
C LEU A 32 -10.07 -12.60 7.63
N ARG A 33 -10.07 -13.57 8.55
CA ARG A 33 -10.14 -13.38 10.01
C ARG A 33 -9.07 -14.17 10.76
N CYS A 34 -7.82 -14.06 10.32
CA CYS A 34 -6.71 -14.79 10.94
C CYS A 34 -6.61 -14.43 12.44
N SER A 35 -6.64 -15.42 13.32
CA SER A 35 -6.70 -15.25 14.78
C SER A 35 -5.60 -14.37 15.37
N TYR A 36 -4.39 -14.42 14.80
CA TYR A 36 -3.24 -13.63 15.26
C TYR A 36 -3.23 -12.17 14.73
N CYS A 37 -4.10 -11.83 13.80
CA CYS A 37 -4.11 -10.53 13.12
C CYS A 37 -5.45 -9.79 13.29
N MET A 38 -6.56 -10.46 12.99
CA MET A 38 -7.92 -9.91 13.10
C MET A 38 -8.75 -10.79 14.05
N PRO A 39 -8.72 -10.50 15.37
CA PRO A 39 -9.52 -11.24 16.34
C PRO A 39 -11.02 -11.05 16.07
N GLU A 40 -11.85 -12.02 16.48
CA GLU A 40 -13.30 -12.08 16.17
C GLU A 40 -14.07 -10.79 16.50
N ARG A 41 -13.67 -10.08 17.55
CA ARG A 41 -14.26 -8.80 17.96
C ARG A 41 -13.36 -7.64 17.56
N MET A 42 -13.37 -7.31 16.28
CA MET A 42 -12.67 -6.14 15.78
C MET A 42 -13.64 -4.98 15.53
N THR A 43 -13.30 -3.80 16.05
CA THR A 43 -14.00 -2.56 15.74
C THR A 43 -13.28 -1.91 14.56
N PHE A 44 -13.91 -1.94 13.39
CA PHE A 44 -13.42 -1.20 12.23
C PHE A 44 -13.58 0.30 12.45
N LEU A 45 -12.65 1.07 11.91
CA LEU A 45 -12.73 2.51 11.88
C LEU A 45 -14.00 2.95 11.14
N PRO A 46 -14.68 3.99 11.64
CA PRO A 46 -15.65 4.72 10.84
C PRO A 46 -15.04 5.10 9.50
N LYS A 47 -15.82 5.01 8.42
CA LYS A 47 -15.34 5.32 7.06
C LYS A 47 -14.71 6.72 6.97
N ALA A 48 -15.22 7.69 7.74
CA ALA A 48 -14.72 9.06 7.78
C ALA A 48 -13.30 9.18 8.36
N ASP A 49 -12.84 8.20 9.13
CA ASP A 49 -11.52 8.21 9.78
C ASP A 49 -10.45 7.50 8.93
N VAL A 50 -10.85 6.92 7.79
CA VAL A 50 -9.95 6.30 6.82
C VAL A 50 -9.70 7.27 5.67
N LEU A 51 -8.44 7.61 5.44
CA LEU A 51 -8.04 8.48 4.32
C LEU A 51 -8.64 8.00 2.99
N THR A 52 -9.20 8.93 2.23
CA THR A 52 -9.66 8.74 0.86
C THR A 52 -8.50 8.34 -0.06
N LEU A 53 -8.81 7.84 -1.27
CA LEU A 53 -7.76 7.48 -2.23
C LEU A 53 -6.99 8.73 -2.71
N GLU A 54 -7.67 9.86 -2.78
CA GLU A 54 -7.10 11.16 -3.12
C GLU A 54 -6.12 11.63 -2.03
N GLU A 55 -6.52 11.61 -0.76
CA GLU A 55 -5.63 11.97 0.35
C GLU A 55 -4.42 11.03 0.45
N LEU A 56 -4.61 9.74 0.21
CA LEU A 56 -3.51 8.77 0.17
C LEU A 56 -2.54 9.05 -0.97
N TYR A 57 -3.05 9.44 -2.13
CA TYR A 57 -2.22 9.84 -3.27
C TYR A 57 -1.44 11.11 -2.94
N ASP A 58 -2.10 12.16 -2.44
CA ASP A 58 -1.44 13.42 -2.08
C ASP A 58 -0.36 13.23 -1.03
N LEU A 59 -0.63 12.40 -0.01
CA LEU A 59 0.34 12.00 0.99
C LEU A 59 1.55 11.31 0.35
N ALA A 60 1.31 10.33 -0.52
CA ALA A 60 2.36 9.59 -1.22
C ALA A 60 3.22 10.51 -2.09
N ILE A 61 2.62 11.46 -2.83
CA ILE A 61 3.36 12.44 -3.63
C ILE A 61 4.22 13.34 -2.72
N GLY A 62 3.70 13.78 -1.58
CA GLY A 62 4.47 14.53 -0.59
C GLY A 62 5.70 13.77 -0.10
N PHE A 63 5.55 12.47 0.19
CA PHE A 63 6.67 11.61 0.57
C PHE A 63 7.68 11.39 -0.56
N ILE A 64 7.21 11.16 -1.79
CA ILE A 64 8.08 11.01 -2.97
C ILE A 64 8.91 12.28 -3.19
N ALA A 65 8.28 13.46 -3.08
CA ALA A 65 8.97 14.75 -3.20
C ALA A 65 10.09 14.94 -2.16
N ARG A 66 10.02 14.21 -1.03
CA ARG A 66 11.02 14.22 0.05
C ARG A 66 11.97 13.01 0.01
N GLY A 67 12.00 12.28 -1.08
CA GLY A 67 12.99 11.23 -1.34
C GLY A 67 12.57 9.82 -0.95
N VAL A 68 11.27 9.57 -0.72
CA VAL A 68 10.73 8.20 -0.71
C VAL A 68 10.72 7.66 -2.12
N THR A 69 11.44 6.57 -2.36
CA THR A 69 11.56 5.93 -3.68
C THR A 69 10.81 4.61 -3.75
N LYS A 70 10.31 4.10 -2.63
CA LYS A 70 9.56 2.83 -2.58
C LYS A 70 8.27 2.99 -1.80
N ILE A 71 7.18 2.51 -2.39
CA ILE A 71 5.86 2.45 -1.74
C ILE A 71 5.39 0.99 -1.71
N ARG A 72 4.97 0.53 -0.54
CA ARG A 72 4.24 -0.73 -0.37
C ARG A 72 2.81 -0.46 0.09
N ILE A 73 1.86 -0.85 -0.73
CA ILE A 73 0.44 -0.85 -0.39
C ILE A 73 0.14 -2.08 0.48
N THR A 74 -0.52 -1.84 1.60
CA THR A 74 -0.91 -2.82 2.64
C THR A 74 -2.25 -2.39 3.27
N GLY A 75 -2.76 -3.13 4.25
CA GLY A 75 -3.81 -2.67 5.14
C GLY A 75 -4.23 -3.79 6.06
N GLY A 76 -5.54 -4.00 6.21
CA GLY A 76 -6.12 -5.33 6.22
C GLY A 76 -5.81 -6.01 4.87
N GLU A 77 -6.80 -6.15 3.99
CA GLU A 77 -6.58 -6.60 2.62
C GLU A 77 -6.73 -5.44 1.63
N PRO A 78 -5.65 -4.96 0.98
CA PRO A 78 -5.75 -3.84 0.04
C PRO A 78 -6.76 -4.05 -1.07
N LEU A 79 -6.87 -5.28 -1.59
CA LEU A 79 -7.71 -5.59 -2.74
C LEU A 79 -9.21 -5.59 -2.40
N VAL A 80 -9.61 -5.63 -1.12
CA VAL A 80 -11.03 -5.43 -0.73
C VAL A 80 -11.46 -3.97 -0.79
N ARG A 81 -10.51 -3.02 -0.85
CA ARG A 81 -10.85 -1.59 -0.87
C ARG A 81 -11.39 -1.23 -2.26
N ARG A 82 -12.60 -0.66 -2.28
CA ARG A 82 -13.23 -0.15 -3.50
C ARG A 82 -12.30 0.83 -4.22
N ASP A 83 -12.24 0.70 -5.55
CA ASP A 83 -11.51 1.59 -6.47
C ASP A 83 -9.99 1.64 -6.22
N ILE A 84 -9.41 0.67 -5.48
CA ILE A 84 -7.98 0.66 -5.15
C ILE A 84 -7.05 0.63 -6.37
N ILE A 85 -7.50 0.05 -7.49
CA ILE A 85 -6.76 0.01 -8.75
C ILE A 85 -6.48 1.42 -9.28
N ASP A 86 -7.34 2.40 -9.00
CA ASP A 86 -7.14 3.78 -9.43
C ASP A 86 -5.94 4.40 -8.69
N LEU A 87 -5.77 4.11 -7.40
CA LEU A 87 -4.59 4.52 -6.63
C LEU A 87 -3.31 3.87 -7.17
N PHE A 88 -3.35 2.56 -7.47
CA PHE A 88 -2.21 1.89 -8.11
C PHE A 88 -1.86 2.53 -9.45
N SER A 89 -2.86 2.81 -10.28
CA SER A 89 -2.67 3.43 -11.60
C SER A 89 -2.10 4.84 -11.48
N ALA A 90 -2.58 5.64 -10.53
CA ALA A 90 -2.09 6.99 -10.27
C ALA A 90 -0.63 6.99 -9.75
N LEU A 91 -0.31 6.13 -8.78
CA LEU A 91 1.06 5.98 -8.27
C LEU A 91 2.00 5.37 -9.30
N GLY A 92 1.51 4.45 -10.13
CA GLY A 92 2.25 3.83 -11.23
C GLY A 92 2.84 4.85 -12.20
N ARG A 93 2.12 5.95 -12.48
CA ARG A 93 2.62 7.06 -13.31
C ARG A 93 3.81 7.80 -12.69
N ARG A 94 4.13 7.57 -11.42
CA ARG A 94 5.29 8.13 -10.74
C ARG A 94 6.53 7.26 -10.84
N LEU A 95 6.39 6.01 -11.32
CA LEU A 95 7.53 5.12 -11.54
C LEU A 95 8.50 5.76 -12.55
N GLY A 96 9.79 5.81 -12.21
CA GLY A 96 10.81 6.52 -12.98
C GLY A 96 10.78 8.06 -12.82
N HIS A 97 9.83 8.60 -12.06
CA HIS A 97 9.65 10.03 -11.81
C HIS A 97 9.67 10.34 -10.29
N GLY A 98 10.68 9.79 -9.61
CA GLY A 98 10.91 9.92 -8.16
C GLY A 98 10.48 8.69 -7.35
N LEU A 99 9.63 7.84 -7.91
CA LEU A 99 9.32 6.52 -7.36
C LEU A 99 10.07 5.46 -8.18
N ASP A 100 10.81 4.59 -7.52
CA ASP A 100 11.52 3.48 -8.16
C ASP A 100 10.66 2.21 -8.13
N GLU A 101 9.87 2.03 -7.06
CA GLU A 101 9.16 0.78 -6.84
C GLU A 101 7.79 0.96 -6.17
N LEU A 102 6.77 0.35 -6.79
CA LEU A 102 5.42 0.21 -6.25
C LEU A 102 5.11 -1.28 -6.02
N THR A 103 4.77 -1.63 -4.79
CA THR A 103 4.56 -3.04 -4.39
C THR A 103 3.29 -3.25 -3.58
N LEU A 104 2.82 -4.50 -3.55
CA LEU A 104 1.63 -4.94 -2.83
C LEU A 104 1.99 -6.01 -1.80
N THR A 105 1.38 -5.94 -0.61
CA THR A 105 1.19 -7.10 0.28
C THR A 105 -0.29 -7.46 0.31
N THR A 106 -0.62 -8.73 0.07
CA THR A 106 -1.98 -9.24 0.00
C THR A 106 -2.05 -10.66 0.56
N ASN A 107 -3.21 -11.10 1.04
CA ASN A 107 -3.50 -12.50 1.32
C ASN A 107 -3.73 -13.33 0.04
N GLY A 108 -3.86 -12.67 -1.12
CA GLY A 108 -3.95 -13.31 -2.43
C GLY A 108 -5.34 -13.72 -2.89
N THR A 109 -6.37 -13.63 -2.05
CA THR A 109 -7.74 -14.08 -2.36
C THR A 109 -8.33 -13.39 -3.60
N GLN A 110 -8.06 -12.10 -3.78
CA GLN A 110 -8.52 -11.30 -4.94
C GLN A 110 -7.41 -11.02 -5.96
N LEU A 111 -6.22 -11.61 -5.78
CA LEU A 111 -5.07 -11.31 -6.64
C LEU A 111 -5.33 -11.72 -8.08
N ALA A 112 -5.94 -12.88 -8.33
CA ALA A 112 -6.23 -13.36 -9.68
C ALA A 112 -7.13 -12.38 -10.46
N GLN A 113 -8.11 -11.76 -9.80
CA GLN A 113 -9.01 -10.78 -10.41
C GLN A 113 -8.30 -9.46 -10.75
N HIS A 114 -7.31 -9.06 -9.96
CA HIS A 114 -6.65 -7.76 -10.08
C HIS A 114 -5.25 -7.80 -10.74
N ALA A 115 -4.69 -8.99 -10.97
CA ALA A 115 -3.31 -9.18 -11.42
C ALA A 115 -2.96 -8.36 -12.67
N ASP A 116 -3.80 -8.41 -13.71
CA ASP A 116 -3.58 -7.69 -14.96
C ASP A 116 -3.58 -6.17 -14.75
N ALA A 117 -4.50 -5.66 -13.94
CA ALA A 117 -4.59 -4.23 -13.64
C ALA A 117 -3.38 -3.75 -12.83
N LEU A 118 -2.94 -4.54 -11.84
CA LEU A 118 -1.74 -4.26 -11.04
C LEU A 118 -0.48 -4.26 -11.92
N ALA A 119 -0.34 -5.24 -12.82
CA ALA A 119 0.77 -5.31 -13.76
C ALA A 119 0.77 -4.11 -14.72
N LYS A 120 -0.39 -3.72 -15.27
CA LYS A 120 -0.54 -2.52 -16.10
C LYS A 120 -0.19 -1.24 -15.35
N ALA A 121 -0.53 -1.17 -14.06
CA ALA A 121 -0.15 -0.06 -13.18
C ALA A 121 1.35 -0.04 -12.79
N GLY A 122 2.15 -1.00 -13.26
CA GLY A 122 3.58 -1.03 -13.02
C GLY A 122 4.01 -1.77 -11.75
N VAL A 123 3.11 -2.46 -11.07
CA VAL A 123 3.48 -3.35 -9.95
C VAL A 123 4.29 -4.52 -10.51
N ARG A 124 5.49 -4.73 -9.96
CA ARG A 124 6.40 -5.82 -10.37
C ARG A 124 6.74 -6.79 -9.26
N ARG A 125 6.44 -6.43 -8.01
CA ARG A 125 6.66 -7.30 -6.84
C ARG A 125 5.44 -7.30 -5.93
N VAL A 126 5.00 -8.50 -5.60
CA VAL A 126 3.91 -8.80 -4.68
C VAL A 126 4.43 -9.69 -3.57
N ASN A 127 4.03 -9.42 -2.34
CA ASN A 127 4.19 -10.34 -1.21
C ASN A 127 2.82 -10.97 -0.94
N VAL A 128 2.73 -12.28 -1.09
CA VAL A 128 1.53 -13.04 -0.73
C VAL A 128 1.73 -13.64 0.65
N SER A 129 0.85 -13.30 1.59
CA SER A 129 0.82 -13.90 2.92
C SER A 129 0.11 -15.26 2.84
N LEU A 130 0.83 -16.32 3.18
CA LEU A 130 0.33 -17.69 3.17
C LEU A 130 0.93 -18.45 4.35
N ASP A 131 0.13 -18.63 5.41
CA ASP A 131 0.62 -19.20 6.66
C ASP A 131 0.79 -20.72 6.60
N THR A 132 0.07 -21.39 5.71
CA THR A 132 0.15 -22.84 5.52
C THR A 132 -0.34 -23.28 4.14
N LEU A 133 0.20 -24.38 3.63
CA LEU A 133 -0.27 -25.06 2.41
C LEU A 133 -1.38 -26.10 2.71
N ASP A 134 -1.61 -26.39 3.98
CA ASP A 134 -2.63 -27.34 4.42
C ASP A 134 -3.98 -26.62 4.57
N ARG A 135 -4.95 -27.03 3.76
CA ARG A 135 -6.30 -26.45 3.73
C ARG A 135 -7.02 -26.54 5.08
N ALA A 136 -6.90 -27.67 5.79
CA ALA A 136 -7.59 -27.86 7.06
C ALA A 136 -6.96 -26.97 8.15
N LYS A 137 -5.63 -26.85 8.15
CA LYS A 137 -4.95 -25.91 9.05
C LYS A 137 -5.32 -24.46 8.73
N PHE A 138 -5.37 -24.08 7.45
CA PHE A 138 -5.76 -22.72 7.06
C PHE A 138 -7.18 -22.36 7.51
N ALA A 139 -8.12 -23.29 7.41
CA ALA A 139 -9.50 -23.07 7.85
C ALA A 139 -9.64 -22.94 9.38
N ALA A 140 -8.65 -23.39 10.14
CA ALA A 140 -8.61 -23.30 11.60
C ALA A 140 -7.78 -22.11 12.12
N LEU A 141 -7.22 -21.28 11.23
CA LEU A 141 -6.44 -20.09 11.58
C LEU A 141 -7.28 -18.92 12.07
#